data_AF-A0A812XJD4-F1
#
_entry.id   AF-A0A812XJD4-F1
#
_cell.length_a   1.000
_cell.length_b   1.000
_cell.length_c   1.000
_cell.angle_alpha   90.00
_cell.angle_beta   90.00
_cell.angle_gamma   90.00
#
_symmetry.space_group_name_H-M   'P 1'
#
loop_
_entity.id
_entity.type
_entity.pdbx_description
1 polymer ?
#
loop_
_entity_poly.entity_id
_entity_poly.type
_entity_poly.pdbx_seq_one_letter_code
_entity_poly.pdbx_strand_id
1 'polypeptide(L)'
;MAGGVSETQHHEPSDGIHIVVKGITGDILLECQVQDHATMRDLEARVKQARPEWKFQYVALIEGDCVLKRSHQVWKSADSGKLELIATASPYCCRTVFATLHDCFEVAIDEPMSENEYEDVIVAELPVDELAGTHLYMLFRKEFGKAFADGPNMMFLYHLTMKSLAERITSRLKQLQDSEPGGEA
;
A
#
# COMPACT_ATOMS: atom_id res chain seq x y z
N MET A 1 -54.27 4.89 -34.91
CA MET A 1 -52.99 5.62 -35.00
C MET A 1 -52.49 5.72 -33.57
N ALA A 2 -51.60 4.84 -33.11
CA ALA A 2 -50.15 4.84 -33.32
C ALA A 2 -49.45 6.00 -32.56
N GLY A 3 -48.52 5.63 -31.68
CA GLY A 3 -47.64 6.50 -30.86
C GLY A 3 -47.87 6.24 -29.37
N GLY A 4 -47.12 5.40 -28.65
CA GLY A 4 -45.73 5.02 -28.84
C GLY A 4 -44.83 6.13 -28.31
N VAL A 5 -44.59 6.16 -27.00
CA VAL A 5 -43.46 6.90 -26.43
C VAL A 5 -42.73 5.93 -25.49
N SER A 6 -41.61 5.45 -26.02
CA SER A 6 -40.57 4.75 -25.29
C SER A 6 -39.93 5.64 -24.24
N GLU A 7 -39.60 4.99 -23.12
CA GLU A 7 -38.52 5.24 -22.18
C GLU A 7 -37.67 6.51 -22.36
N THR A 8 -37.59 7.27 -21.29
CA THR A 8 -36.28 7.66 -20.76
C THR A 8 -36.16 7.07 -19.36
N GLN A 9 -35.58 5.87 -19.29
CA GLN A 9 -34.97 5.39 -18.06
C GLN A 9 -33.91 6.42 -17.68
N HIS A 10 -34.18 7.18 -16.63
CA HIS A 10 -33.12 7.88 -15.92
C HIS A 10 -32.23 6.80 -15.29
N HIS A 11 -31.09 6.53 -15.93
CA HIS A 11 -29.99 5.88 -15.23
C HIS A 11 -29.47 6.90 -14.21
N GLU A 12 -29.87 6.71 -12.95
CA GLU A 12 -29.17 7.31 -11.83
C GLU A 12 -27.68 6.93 -11.94
N PRO A 13 -26.74 7.87 -11.74
CA PRO A 13 -25.34 7.52 -11.66
C PRO A 13 -25.19 6.58 -10.46
N SER A 14 -24.77 5.36 -10.71
CA SER A 14 -24.50 4.36 -9.69
C SER A 14 -23.54 4.94 -8.64
N ASP A 15 -23.98 5.02 -7.37
CA ASP A 15 -23.33 5.60 -6.17
C ASP A 15 -22.03 4.86 -5.73
N GLY A 16 -21.27 4.27 -6.66
CA GLY A 16 -20.05 3.52 -6.36
C GLY A 16 -18.82 4.10 -7.05
N ILE A 17 -17.65 3.92 -6.43
CA ILE A 17 -16.37 4.29 -7.02
C ILE A 17 -16.06 3.31 -8.15
N HIS A 18 -15.78 3.83 -9.34
CA HIS A 18 -15.28 3.03 -10.44
C HIS A 18 -13.76 2.83 -10.30
N ILE A 19 -13.31 1.59 -10.21
CA ILE A 19 -11.91 1.24 -9.98
C ILE A 19 -11.36 0.50 -11.18
N VAL A 20 -10.25 1.01 -11.71
CA VAL A 20 -9.46 0.37 -12.76
C VAL A 20 -8.09 0.04 -12.18
N VAL A 21 -7.75 -1.25 -12.10
CA VAL A 21 -6.44 -1.73 -11.67
C VAL A 21 -5.67 -2.20 -12.90
N LYS A 22 -4.50 -1.60 -13.13
CA LYS A 22 -3.57 -1.93 -14.21
C LYS A 22 -2.33 -2.62 -13.65
N GLY A 23 -1.73 -3.53 -14.41
CA GLY A 23 -0.39 -4.02 -14.13
C GLY A 23 0.67 -2.96 -14.48
N ILE A 24 1.92 -3.19 -14.06
CA ILE A 24 3.06 -2.32 -14.42
C ILE A 24 3.23 -2.22 -15.95
N THR A 25 2.84 -3.26 -16.67
CA THR A 25 2.85 -3.33 -18.14
C THR A 25 1.69 -2.57 -18.80
N GLY A 26 0.78 -1.98 -18.01
CA GLY A 26 -0.36 -1.18 -18.49
C GLY A 26 -1.60 -1.98 -18.88
N ASP A 27 -1.55 -3.31 -18.80
CA ASP A 27 -2.70 -4.19 -18.98
C ASP A 27 -3.71 -4.05 -17.85
N ILE A 28 -5.00 -4.09 -18.17
CA ILE A 28 -6.06 -4.03 -17.17
C ILE A 28 -6.19 -5.40 -16.50
N LEU A 29 -5.92 -5.45 -15.21
CA LEU A 29 -6.04 -6.66 -14.38
C LEU A 29 -7.44 -6.80 -13.80
N LEU A 30 -8.06 -5.67 -13.46
CA LEU A 30 -9.37 -5.63 -12.83
C LEU A 30 -10.05 -4.31 -13.17
N GLU A 31 -11.31 -4.37 -13.56
CA GLU A 31 -12.17 -3.21 -13.70
C GLU A 31 -13.49 -3.52 -13.00
N CYS A 32 -13.89 -2.69 -12.03
CA CYS A 32 -15.09 -2.94 -11.27
C CYS A 32 -15.64 -1.68 -10.62
N GLN A 33 -16.90 -1.77 -10.17
CA GLN A 33 -17.50 -0.76 -9.33
C GLN A 33 -17.52 -1.24 -7.89
N VAL A 34 -17.15 -0.36 -6.97
CA VAL A 34 -17.08 -0.64 -5.53
C VAL A 34 -18.00 0.29 -4.77
N GLN A 35 -18.84 -0.29 -3.92
CA GLN A 35 -19.90 0.44 -3.21
C GLN A 35 -19.65 0.54 -1.70
N ASP A 36 -18.75 -0.27 -1.14
CA ASP A 36 -18.49 -0.29 0.29
C ASP A 36 -17.03 -0.66 0.65
N HIS A 37 -16.69 -0.47 1.93
CA HIS A 37 -15.37 -0.82 2.45
C HIS A 37 -15.05 -2.32 2.40
N ALA A 38 -16.04 -3.21 2.35
CA ALA A 38 -15.80 -4.65 2.35
C ALA A 38 -15.32 -5.10 0.96
N THR A 39 -16.02 -4.68 -0.08
CA THR A 39 -15.67 -4.90 -1.48
C THR A 39 -14.32 -4.30 -1.87
N MET A 40 -13.89 -3.21 -1.22
CA MET A 40 -12.53 -2.67 -1.34
C MET A 40 -11.45 -3.60 -0.80
N ARG A 41 -11.68 -4.30 0.33
CA ARG A 41 -10.69 -5.22 0.92
C ARG A 41 -10.44 -6.43 0.04
N ASP A 42 -11.43 -6.79 -0.78
CA ASP A 42 -11.35 -7.92 -1.69
C ASP A 42 -10.58 -7.61 -2.99
N LEU A 43 -10.20 -6.34 -3.24
CA LEU A 43 -9.47 -5.98 -4.46
C LEU A 43 -8.16 -6.76 -4.62
N GLU A 44 -7.40 -6.93 -3.55
CA GLU A 44 -6.16 -7.72 -3.59
C GLU A 44 -6.44 -9.17 -4.03
N ALA A 45 -7.45 -9.80 -3.42
CA ALA A 45 -7.84 -11.16 -3.74
C ALA A 45 -8.32 -11.28 -5.20
N ARG A 46 -9.06 -10.29 -5.70
CA ARG A 46 -9.53 -10.23 -7.09
C ARG A 46 -8.39 -10.02 -8.09
N VAL A 47 -7.42 -9.19 -7.76
CA VAL A 47 -6.20 -9.02 -8.58
C VAL A 47 -5.41 -10.34 -8.61
N LYS A 48 -5.28 -11.04 -7.48
CA LYS A 48 -4.64 -12.38 -7.43
C LYS A 48 -5.41 -13.45 -8.20
N GLN A 49 -6.73 -13.33 -8.35
CA GLN A 49 -7.53 -14.20 -9.22
C GLN A 49 -7.24 -13.92 -10.70
N ALA A 50 -7.06 -12.65 -11.08
CA ALA A 50 -6.70 -12.26 -12.44
C ALA A 50 -5.24 -12.60 -12.81
N ARG A 51 -4.36 -12.68 -11.81
CA ARG A 51 -2.94 -13.07 -11.93
C ARG A 51 -2.60 -14.21 -10.96
N PRO A 52 -2.98 -15.47 -11.25
CA PRO A 52 -2.78 -16.61 -10.35
C PRO A 52 -1.32 -16.84 -9.92
N GLU A 53 -0.36 -16.44 -10.74
CA GLU A 53 1.07 -16.46 -10.43
C GLU A 53 1.44 -15.57 -9.22
N TRP A 54 0.57 -14.63 -8.83
CA TRP A 54 0.72 -13.75 -7.67
C TRP A 54 0.04 -14.29 -6.40
N LYS A 55 -0.54 -15.50 -6.43
CA LYS A 55 -1.32 -16.08 -5.33
C LYS A 55 -0.61 -16.02 -3.97
N PHE A 56 0.69 -16.31 -3.94
CA PHE A 56 1.51 -16.32 -2.72
C PHE A 56 2.35 -15.05 -2.55
N GLN A 57 2.18 -14.06 -3.42
CA GLN A 57 2.92 -12.81 -3.38
C GLN A 57 2.11 -11.75 -2.62
N TYR A 58 2.79 -10.80 -2.00
CA TYR A 58 2.12 -9.60 -1.53
C TYR A 58 1.86 -8.68 -2.72
N VAL A 59 0.63 -8.17 -2.83
CA VAL A 59 0.21 -7.28 -3.90
C VAL A 59 -0.02 -5.89 -3.32
N ALA A 60 0.73 -4.91 -3.81
CA ALA A 60 0.49 -3.51 -3.49
C ALA A 60 -0.38 -2.87 -4.58
N LEU A 61 -1.33 -2.03 -4.15
CA LEU A 61 -2.14 -1.19 -5.01
C LEU A 61 -1.68 0.26 -4.84
N ILE A 62 -1.33 0.92 -5.93
CA ILE A 62 -0.69 2.24 -5.94
C ILE A 62 -1.58 3.20 -6.72
N GLU A 63 -1.88 4.35 -6.14
CA GLU A 63 -2.58 5.46 -6.81
C GLU A 63 -1.64 6.65 -6.91
N GLY A 64 -1.28 7.04 -8.14
CA GLY A 64 -0.25 8.06 -8.34
C GLY A 64 1.05 7.63 -7.67
N ASP A 65 1.46 8.36 -6.63
CA ASP A 65 2.62 8.01 -5.81
C ASP A 65 2.24 7.24 -4.53
N CYS A 66 0.99 7.28 -4.05
CA CYS A 66 0.60 6.71 -2.76
C CYS A 66 0.34 5.20 -2.82
N VAL A 67 0.84 4.44 -1.83
CA VAL A 67 0.49 3.03 -1.69
C VAL A 67 -0.75 2.90 -0.82
N LEU A 68 -1.79 2.31 -1.38
CA LEU A 68 -3.05 2.11 -0.69
C LEU A 68 -2.98 0.87 0.21
N LYS A 69 -2.70 1.08 1.49
CA LYS A 69 -2.68 0.00 2.50
C LYS A 69 -3.99 -0.18 3.22
N ARG A 70 -4.78 0.90 3.35
CA ARG A 70 -6.00 0.90 4.16
C ARG A 70 -7.18 1.31 3.32
N SER A 71 -8.29 0.57 3.44
CA SER A 71 -9.52 0.88 2.70
C SER A 71 -9.95 2.34 2.86
N HIS A 72 -9.83 2.93 4.06
CA HIS A 72 -10.21 4.32 4.29
C HIS A 72 -9.35 5.36 3.55
N GLN A 73 -8.06 5.11 3.33
CA GLN A 73 -7.20 6.00 2.53
C GLN A 73 -7.71 6.05 1.09
N VAL A 74 -8.16 4.90 0.58
CA VAL A 74 -8.73 4.82 -0.76
C VAL A 74 -10.02 5.61 -0.92
N TRP A 75 -10.94 5.47 0.04
CA TRP A 75 -12.20 6.22 0.03
C TRP A 75 -11.98 7.73 0.17
N LYS A 76 -10.92 8.17 0.85
CA LYS A 76 -10.53 9.59 0.90
C LYS A 76 -10.00 10.12 -0.44
N SER A 77 -9.39 9.26 -1.25
CA SER A 77 -8.76 9.67 -2.52
C SER A 77 -9.75 9.71 -3.70
N ALA A 78 -10.88 9.00 -3.58
CA ALA A 78 -11.85 8.80 -4.65
C ALA A 78 -12.83 9.97 -4.89
N ASP A 79 -12.41 11.22 -4.66
CA ASP A 79 -13.23 12.43 -4.82
C ASP A 79 -13.81 12.60 -6.24
N SER A 80 -13.23 11.93 -7.24
CA SER A 80 -13.64 12.01 -8.65
C SER A 80 -14.64 10.92 -9.09
N GLY A 81 -15.05 10.01 -8.20
CA GLY A 81 -15.87 8.84 -8.55
C GLY A 81 -15.14 7.78 -9.38
N LYS A 82 -13.87 8.02 -9.73
CA LYS A 82 -12.98 7.07 -10.38
C LYS A 82 -11.66 6.97 -9.63
N LEU A 83 -11.12 5.76 -9.58
CA LEU A 83 -9.82 5.46 -9.00
C LEU A 83 -8.99 4.64 -10.00
N GLU A 84 -7.80 5.12 -10.34
CA GLU A 84 -6.86 4.39 -11.20
C GLU A 84 -5.69 3.86 -10.37
N LEU A 85 -5.56 2.54 -10.34
CA LEU A 85 -4.58 1.84 -9.52
C LEU A 85 -3.57 1.10 -10.37
N ILE A 86 -2.32 1.10 -9.92
CA ILE A 86 -1.26 0.22 -10.42
C ILE A 86 -1.09 -0.90 -9.39
N ALA A 87 -1.24 -2.14 -9.83
CA ALA A 87 -0.92 -3.31 -9.03
C ALA A 87 0.50 -3.79 -9.31
N THR A 88 1.22 -4.10 -8.24
CA THR A 88 2.51 -4.76 -8.31
C THR A 88 2.57 -5.92 -7.34
N ALA A 89 2.98 -7.08 -7.83
CA ALA A 89 3.41 -8.20 -7.00
C ALA A 89 4.89 -8.05 -6.70
N SER A 90 5.21 -7.12 -5.82
CA SER A 90 6.53 -7.01 -5.23
C SER A 90 6.34 -6.79 -3.74
N PRO A 91 6.63 -7.80 -2.90
CA PRO A 91 6.42 -7.65 -1.47
C PRO A 91 7.29 -6.54 -0.86
N TYR A 92 8.41 -6.23 -1.50
CA TYR A 92 9.45 -5.39 -0.92
C TYR A 92 10.07 -4.45 -1.96
N CYS A 93 9.25 -3.84 -2.83
CA CYS A 93 9.75 -2.66 -3.53
C CYS A 93 9.90 -1.51 -2.52
N CYS A 94 10.86 -0.61 -2.77
CA CYS A 94 11.18 0.46 -1.82
C CYS A 94 9.96 1.32 -1.46
N ARG A 95 9.05 1.52 -2.42
CA ARG A 95 7.83 2.29 -2.20
C ARG A 95 6.87 1.60 -1.22
N THR A 96 6.64 0.29 -1.35
CA THR A 96 5.80 -0.46 -0.41
C THR A 96 6.40 -0.47 1.00
N VAL A 97 7.72 -0.63 1.12
CA VAL A 97 8.40 -0.57 2.42
C VAL A 97 8.29 0.83 3.03
N PHE A 98 8.51 1.88 2.23
CA PHE A 98 8.38 3.27 2.67
C PHE A 98 6.97 3.58 3.20
N ALA A 99 5.92 3.26 2.43
CA ALA A 99 4.54 3.43 2.87
C ALA A 99 4.21 2.61 4.13
N THR A 100 4.87 1.45 4.32
CA THR A 100 4.71 0.66 5.55
C THR A 100 5.34 1.37 6.75
N LEU A 101 6.52 1.95 6.58
CA LEU A 101 7.17 2.74 7.63
C LEU A 101 6.31 3.95 7.98
N HIS A 102 5.88 4.72 6.97
CA HIS A 102 4.96 5.85 7.12
C HIS A 102 3.73 5.50 7.96
N ASP A 103 3.01 4.43 7.59
CA ASP A 103 1.84 3.92 8.33
C ASP A 103 2.15 3.61 9.81
N CYS A 104 3.35 3.10 10.11
CA CYS A 104 3.77 2.81 11.49
C CYS A 104 4.05 4.10 12.27
N PHE A 105 4.62 5.11 11.63
CA PHE A 105 4.87 6.42 12.23
C PHE A 105 3.59 7.16 12.52
N GLU A 106 2.63 7.20 11.59
CA GLU A 106 1.31 7.77 11.85
C GLU A 106 0.64 7.11 13.07
N VAL A 107 0.75 5.78 13.19
CA VAL A 107 0.13 5.04 14.31
C VAL A 107 0.84 5.28 15.64
N ALA A 108 2.16 5.48 15.63
CA ALA A 108 2.93 5.64 16.85
C ALA A 108 3.03 7.08 17.36
N ILE A 109 3.03 8.06 16.46
CA ILE A 109 3.19 9.49 16.78
C ILE A 109 1.83 10.21 16.78
N ASP A 110 0.79 9.64 16.15
CA ASP A 110 -0.54 10.26 15.98
C ASP A 110 -0.47 11.62 15.24
N GLU A 111 0.53 11.76 14.36
CA GLU A 111 0.73 12.96 13.54
C GLU A 111 0.48 12.62 12.05
N PRO A 112 -0.58 13.17 11.44
CA PRO A 112 -0.87 12.95 10.03
C PRO A 112 0.00 13.88 9.17
N MET A 113 1.09 13.36 8.65
CA MET A 113 1.92 14.01 7.62
C MET A 113 1.85 13.18 6.33
N SER A 114 1.90 13.82 5.16
CA SER A 114 1.85 13.08 3.89
C SER A 114 3.12 12.25 3.66
N GLU A 115 3.01 11.16 2.89
CA GLU A 115 4.16 10.30 2.55
C GLU A 115 5.34 11.11 1.98
N ASN A 116 5.08 12.13 1.17
CA ASN A 116 6.12 12.97 0.56
C ASN A 116 6.80 13.88 1.57
N GLU A 117 6.07 14.36 2.58
CA GLU A 117 6.64 15.16 3.66
C GLU A 117 7.57 14.32 4.54
N TYR A 118 7.29 13.03 4.70
CA TYR A 118 8.16 12.13 5.47
C TYR A 118 9.45 11.72 4.76
N GLU A 119 9.50 11.77 3.42
CA GLU A 119 10.54 11.08 2.64
C GLU A 119 11.97 11.42 3.08
N ASP A 120 12.24 12.71 3.22
CA ASP A 120 13.57 13.25 3.55
C ASP A 120 13.72 13.63 5.03
N VAL A 121 12.71 13.39 5.87
CA VAL A 121 12.76 13.69 7.31
C VAL A 121 13.69 12.71 8.01
N ILE A 122 14.61 13.26 8.80
CA ILE A 122 15.50 12.46 9.66
C ILE A 122 14.68 11.90 10.83
N VAL A 123 14.79 10.60 11.08
CA VAL A 123 13.97 9.92 12.09
C VAL A 123 14.11 10.52 13.50
N ALA A 124 15.29 11.05 13.88
CA ALA A 124 15.48 11.74 15.16
C ALA A 124 14.79 13.11 15.27
N GLU A 125 14.41 13.71 14.14
CA GLU A 125 13.70 14.99 14.13
C GLU A 125 12.19 14.81 14.34
N LEU A 126 11.69 13.57 14.24
CA LEU A 126 10.31 13.24 14.54
C LEU A 126 10.06 13.28 16.04
N PRO A 127 8.87 13.73 16.50
CA PRO A 127 8.53 13.81 17.91
C PRO A 127 8.24 12.42 18.51
N VAL A 128 9.28 11.60 18.62
CA VAL A 128 9.23 10.24 19.14
C VAL A 128 9.66 10.26 20.60
N ASP A 129 8.70 10.16 21.52
CA ASP A 129 8.99 9.90 22.93
C ASP A 129 9.37 8.41 23.16
N GLU A 130 9.80 8.05 24.37
CA GLU A 130 10.22 6.67 24.69
C GLU A 130 9.10 5.63 24.48
N LEU A 131 7.84 6.02 24.67
CA LEU A 131 6.68 5.16 24.48
C LEU A 131 6.41 4.94 22.98
N ALA A 132 6.39 6.01 22.20
CA ALA A 132 6.26 6.00 20.75
C ALA A 132 7.42 5.22 20.11
N GLY A 133 8.65 5.39 20.59
CA GLY A 133 9.81 4.65 20.12
C GLY A 133 9.70 3.14 20.38
N THR A 134 9.19 2.75 21.55
CA THR A 134 8.90 1.35 21.86
C THR A 134 7.78 0.80 20.97
N HIS A 135 6.74 1.59 20.73
CA HIS A 135 5.63 1.21 19.85
C HIS A 135 6.10 1.02 18.40
N LEU A 136 6.87 1.96 17.86
CA LEU A 136 7.50 1.87 16.53
C LEU A 136 8.34 0.61 16.39
N TYR A 137 9.16 0.29 17.39
CA TYR A 137 9.97 -0.93 17.37
C TYR A 137 9.11 -2.19 17.26
N MET A 138 8.02 -2.27 18.03
CA MET A 138 7.08 -3.39 17.95
C MET A 138 6.39 -3.48 16.58
N LEU A 139 5.97 -2.35 16.02
CA LEU A 139 5.35 -2.28 14.70
C LEU A 139 6.33 -2.72 13.60
N PHE A 140 7.55 -2.18 13.57
CA PHE A 140 8.56 -2.57 12.59
C PHE A 140 8.95 -4.04 12.70
N ARG A 141 9.10 -4.56 13.92
CA ARG A 141 9.39 -5.98 14.12
C ARG A 141 8.24 -6.86 13.62
N LYS A 142 6.99 -6.42 13.79
CA LYS A 142 5.81 -7.12 13.29
C LYS A 142 5.76 -7.11 11.76
N GLU A 143 5.99 -5.96 11.13
CA GLU A 143 5.84 -5.80 9.68
C GLU A 143 7.04 -6.35 8.88
N PHE A 144 8.27 -6.23 9.40
CA PHE A 144 9.49 -6.58 8.64
C PHE A 144 10.28 -7.76 9.23
N GLY A 145 9.90 -8.26 10.41
CA GLY A 145 10.50 -9.44 11.02
C GLY A 145 12.03 -9.35 11.13
N LYS A 146 12.74 -10.37 10.64
CA LYS A 146 14.20 -10.47 10.67
C LYS A 146 14.91 -9.36 9.88
N ALA A 147 14.27 -8.80 8.85
CA ALA A 147 14.88 -7.72 8.08
C ALA A 147 15.09 -6.46 8.93
N PHE A 148 14.25 -6.27 9.95
CA PHE A 148 14.40 -5.23 10.95
C PHE A 148 15.13 -5.73 12.20
N ALA A 149 14.81 -6.92 12.71
CA ALA A 149 15.39 -7.43 13.96
C ALA A 149 16.91 -7.70 13.91
N ASP A 150 17.45 -8.06 12.74
CA ASP A 150 18.88 -8.35 12.55
C ASP A 150 19.62 -7.21 11.82
N GLY A 151 18.94 -6.11 11.47
CA GLY A 151 19.39 -5.15 10.45
C GLY A 151 20.04 -3.87 11.00
N PRO A 152 19.31 -2.96 11.68
CA PRO A 152 19.87 -1.73 12.22
C PRO A 152 19.96 -1.77 13.75
N ASN A 153 21.17 -1.57 14.29
CA ASN A 153 21.31 -1.18 15.70
C ASN A 153 20.47 0.10 15.89
N MET A 154 19.52 0.11 16.81
CA MET A 154 18.54 1.22 17.01
C MET A 154 19.22 2.59 17.08
N MET A 155 20.48 2.65 17.53
CA MET A 155 21.31 3.87 17.53
C MET A 155 21.55 4.50 16.15
N PHE A 156 21.53 3.74 15.05
CA PHE A 156 21.73 4.29 13.71
C PHE A 156 20.44 4.73 13.02
N LEU A 157 19.28 4.29 13.51
CA LEU A 157 17.98 4.67 12.93
C LEU A 157 17.77 6.18 13.02
N TYR A 158 18.20 6.79 14.13
CA TYR A 158 18.08 8.21 14.42
C TYR A 158 18.80 9.14 13.43
N HIS A 159 19.73 8.64 12.62
CA HIS A 159 20.48 9.45 11.64
C HIS A 159 20.08 9.20 10.19
N LEU A 160 19.09 8.36 9.95
CA LEU A 160 18.60 8.07 8.62
C LEU A 160 17.38 8.93 8.30
N THR A 161 17.24 9.29 7.03
CA THR A 161 15.94 9.69 6.51
C THR A 161 15.02 8.49 6.42
N MET A 162 13.72 8.72 6.42
CA MET A 162 12.70 7.69 6.18
C MET A 162 12.95 6.91 4.89
N LYS A 163 13.32 7.61 3.82
CA LYS A 163 13.73 6.99 2.55
C LYS A 163 14.91 6.06 2.71
N SER A 164 16.00 6.52 3.31
CA SER A 164 17.20 5.70 3.52
C SER A 164 16.93 4.49 4.43
N LEU A 165 16.02 4.62 5.40
CA LEU A 165 15.56 3.50 6.20
C LEU A 165 14.78 2.49 5.35
N ALA A 166 13.85 2.95 4.52
CA ALA A 166 13.09 2.11 3.60
C ALA A 166 14.00 1.34 2.63
N GLU A 167 15.00 2.00 2.05
CA GLU A 167 15.98 1.39 1.15
C GLU A 167 16.79 0.29 1.84
N ARG A 168 17.24 0.51 3.08
CA ARG A 168 17.98 -0.49 3.85
C ARG A 168 17.13 -1.72 4.18
N ILE A 169 15.92 -1.50 4.66
CA ILE A 169 14.98 -2.59 4.97
C ILE A 169 14.65 -3.37 3.69
N THR A 170 14.39 -2.66 2.59
CA THR A 170 14.15 -3.25 1.26
C THR A 170 15.31 -4.12 0.81
N SER A 171 16.55 -3.60 0.88
CA SER A 171 17.74 -4.36 0.51
C SER A 171 17.89 -5.62 1.36
N ARG A 172 17.56 -5.54 2.66
CA ARG A 172 17.67 -6.68 3.56
C ARG A 172 16.60 -7.73 3.30
N LEU A 173 15.36 -7.32 3.03
CA LEU A 173 14.26 -8.21 2.65
C LEU A 173 14.59 -9.00 1.39
N LYS A 174 15.17 -8.33 0.38
CA LYS A 174 15.65 -8.98 -0.85
C LYS A 174 16.74 -10.01 -0.55
N GLN A 175 17.76 -9.64 0.24
CA GLN A 175 18.83 -10.57 0.63
C GLN A 175 18.30 -11.81 1.36
N LEU A 176 17.35 -11.64 2.28
CA LEU A 176 16.75 -12.75 3.02
C LEU A 176 15.96 -13.68 2.09
N GLN A 177 15.23 -13.12 1.13
CA GLN A 177 14.53 -13.89 0.10
C GLN A 177 15.50 -14.70 -0.77
N ASP A 178 16.64 -14.12 -1.14
CA ASP A 178 17.67 -14.79 -1.95
C ASP A 178 18.48 -15.84 -1.14
N SER A 179 18.43 -15.77 0.19
CA SER A 179 19.21 -16.64 1.09
C SER A 179 18.42 -17.84 1.64
N GLU A 180 17.11 -17.94 1.39
CA GLU A 180 16.33 -19.13 1.75
C GLU A 180 16.58 -20.27 0.73
N PRO A 181 17.21 -21.40 1.13
CA PRO A 181 17.37 -22.53 0.23
C PRO A 181 16.07 -23.34 0.26
N GLY A 182 15.19 -23.21 -0.75
CA GLY A 182 14.01 -24.08 -0.80
C GLY A 182 12.83 -23.73 -1.71
N GLY A 183 13.00 -23.00 -2.81
CA GLY A 183 11.98 -22.92 -3.86
C GLY A 183 12.25 -23.95 -4.96
N GLU A 184 11.95 -25.22 -4.71
CA GLU A 184 11.94 -26.23 -5.77
C GLU A 184 10.79 -25.94 -6.77
N ALA A 185 11.13 -26.20 -8.03
CA ALA A 185 10.33 -26.06 -9.25
C ALA A 185 9.06 -26.92 -9.29
#